data_AF-A0A8T4HA48-F1
#
_entry.id   AF-A0A8T4HA48-F1
#
_cell.length_a   1.000
_cell.length_b   1.000
_cell.length_c   1.000
_cell.angle_alpha   90.00
_cell.angle_beta   90.00
_cell.angle_gamma   90.00
#
_symmetry.space_group_name_H-M   'P 1'
#
loop_
_entity.id
_entity.type
_entity.pdbx_description
1 polymer ?
#
loop_
_entity_poly.entity_id
_entity_poly.type
_entity_poly.pdbx_seq_one_letter_code
_entity_poly.pdbx_strand_id
1 'polypeptide(L)'
;MKNVKGILYVLALFFTIQLGTIETSTAQCAMCSLNAENATKEGNTQGKGLNDGILFLLAIPYLIAGGIGYLWYKNYRTTADTKKTTKLL
;
A
#
# COMPACT_ATOMS: atom_id res chain seq x y z
N MET A 1 -1.86 -38.75 -12.41
CA MET A 1 -2.66 -37.78 -13.21
C MET A 1 -4.05 -37.47 -12.64
N LYS A 2 -4.71 -38.37 -11.90
CA LYS A 2 -6.07 -38.13 -11.36
C LYS A 2 -6.14 -36.92 -10.39
N ASN A 3 -5.10 -36.75 -9.57
CA ASN A 3 -5.01 -35.65 -8.60
C ASN A 3 -4.75 -34.29 -9.26
N VAL A 4 -4.01 -34.26 -10.39
CA VAL A 4 -3.75 -33.02 -11.15
C VAL A 4 -5.02 -32.52 -11.82
N LYS A 5 -5.87 -33.43 -12.33
CA LYS A 5 -7.19 -33.07 -12.86
C LYS A 5 -8.07 -32.47 -11.77
N GLY A 6 -8.08 -33.03 -10.56
CA GLY A 6 -8.80 -32.48 -9.41
C GLY A 6 -8.33 -31.08 -9.03
N ILE A 7 -7.01 -30.85 -8.97
CA ILE A 7 -6.43 -29.52 -8.73
C ILE A 7 -6.86 -28.55 -9.84
N LEU A 8 -6.83 -28.99 -11.10
CA LEU A 8 -7.25 -28.17 -12.24
C LEU A 8 -8.74 -27.78 -12.14
N TYR A 9 -9.62 -28.69 -11.73
CA TYR A 9 -11.04 -28.41 -11.51
C TYR A 9 -11.28 -27.44 -10.35
N VAL A 10 -10.55 -27.58 -9.25
CA VAL A 10 -10.65 -26.65 -8.10
C VAL A 10 -10.18 -25.24 -8.48
N LEU A 11 -9.07 -25.13 -9.22
CA LEU A 11 -8.57 -23.84 -9.71
C LEU A 11 -9.54 -23.20 -10.71
N ALA A 12 -10.10 -24.00 -11.63
CA ALA A 12 -11.10 -23.53 -12.57
C ALA A 12 -12.37 -23.04 -11.86
N LEU A 13 -12.86 -23.79 -10.87
CA LEU A 13 -14.03 -23.41 -10.07
C LEU A 13 -13.79 -22.11 -9.30
N PHE A 14 -12.63 -21.97 -8.64
CA PHE A 14 -12.23 -20.75 -7.94
C PHE A 14 -12.22 -19.54 -8.89
N PHE A 15 -11.63 -19.69 -10.07
CA PHE A 15 -11.59 -18.63 -11.08
C PHE A 15 -13.00 -18.24 -11.55
N THR A 16 -13.89 -19.22 -11.81
CA THR A 16 -15.28 -18.92 -12.23
C THR A 16 -16.11 -18.20 -11.17
N ILE A 17 -15.86 -18.48 -9.88
CA ILE A 17 -16.55 -17.81 -8.77
C ILE A 17 -16.11 -16.34 -8.68
N GLN A 18 -14.83 -16.05 -8.93
CA GLN A 18 -14.29 -14.69 -8.90
C GLN A 18 -14.72 -13.84 -10.11
N LEU A 19 -15.03 -14.47 -11.25
CA LEU A 19 -15.58 -13.75 -12.41
C LEU A 19 -17.08 -13.41 -12.25
N GLY A 20 -17.78 -14.04 -11.30
CA GLY A 20 -19.20 -13.79 -11.05
C GLY A 20 -19.49 -12.53 -10.22
N THR A 21 -18.47 -11.86 -9.68
CA THR A 21 -18.59 -10.68 -8.82
C THR A 21 -18.14 -9.40 -9.51
N ILE A 22 -18.54 -9.21 -10.78
CA ILE A 22 -18.41 -7.90 -11.45
C ILE A 22 -19.50 -6.96 -10.89
N GLU A 23 -19.39 -6.65 -9.60
CA GLU A 23 -20.01 -5.47 -9.02
C GLU A 23 -19.18 -4.29 -9.57
N THR A 24 -19.81 -3.39 -10.32
CA THR A 24 -19.18 -2.12 -10.70
C THR A 24 -18.65 -1.47 -9.43
N SER A 25 -17.33 -1.47 -9.25
CA SER A 25 -16.69 -0.94 -8.05
C SER A 25 -16.78 0.59 -8.02
N THR A 26 -17.98 1.14 -7.80
CA THR A 26 -18.13 2.43 -7.14
C THR A 26 -17.78 2.20 -5.67
N ALA A 27 -16.48 2.05 -5.40
CA ALA A 27 -15.86 1.84 -4.09
C ALA A 27 -16.68 0.96 -3.11
N GLN A 28 -16.18 -0.24 -2.80
CA GLN A 28 -16.53 -0.98 -1.56
C GLN A 28 -16.15 -0.21 -0.27
N CYS A 29 -15.94 1.10 -0.37
CA CYS A 29 -15.69 2.08 0.68
C CYS A 29 -16.77 3.18 0.69
N ALA A 30 -17.99 2.91 0.22
CA ALA A 30 -19.11 3.83 0.44
C ALA A 30 -19.33 4.13 1.93
N MET A 31 -18.87 3.25 2.84
CA MET A 31 -18.92 3.49 4.29
C MET A 31 -17.97 4.62 4.75
N CYS A 32 -16.81 4.78 4.11
CA CYS A 32 -15.86 5.84 4.48
C CYS A 32 -16.33 7.21 3.97
N SER A 33 -16.86 7.28 2.75
CA SER A 33 -17.41 8.52 2.18
C SER A 33 -18.75 8.90 2.83
N LEU A 34 -19.65 7.95 3.11
CA LEU A 34 -20.89 8.22 3.85
C LEU A 34 -20.62 8.72 5.26
N ASN A 35 -19.66 8.14 5.98
CA ASN A 35 -19.31 8.64 7.32
C ASN A 35 -18.69 10.03 7.27
N ALA A 36 -17.87 10.33 6.25
CA ALA A 36 -17.29 11.66 6.04
C ALA A 36 -18.36 12.71 5.71
N GLU A 37 -19.29 12.39 4.82
CA GLU A 37 -20.39 13.27 4.46
C GLU A 37 -21.37 13.45 5.63
N ASN A 38 -21.71 12.39 6.36
CA ASN A 38 -22.57 12.47 7.55
C ASN A 38 -21.91 13.24 8.70
N ALA A 39 -20.58 13.15 8.87
CA ALA A 39 -19.82 13.97 9.81
C ALA A 39 -19.69 15.44 9.40
N THR A 40 -20.15 15.81 8.18
CA THR A 40 -20.16 17.19 7.70
C THR A 40 -21.58 17.79 7.58
N LYS A 41 -22.62 16.96 7.72
CA LYS A 41 -24.01 17.41 7.82
C LYS A 41 -24.20 18.15 9.16
N GLU A 42 -25.17 19.06 9.20
CA GLU A 42 -25.50 19.90 10.37
C GLU A 42 -24.43 20.94 10.78
N GLY A 43 -23.49 21.27 9.89
CA GLY A 43 -22.47 22.32 10.14
C GLY A 43 -21.20 21.84 10.84
N ASN A 44 -21.07 20.53 11.05
CA ASN A 44 -19.84 19.91 11.52
C ASN A 44 -18.77 19.96 10.41
N THR A 45 -17.51 20.27 10.72
CA THR A 45 -16.42 20.39 9.73
C THR A 45 -15.49 19.17 9.73
N GLN A 46 -15.82 18.13 10.51
CA GLN A 46 -14.94 16.99 10.75
C GLN A 46 -14.67 16.13 9.50
N GLY A 47 -15.54 16.17 8.49
CA GLY A 47 -15.31 15.49 7.20
C GLY A 47 -14.53 16.31 6.17
N LYS A 48 -14.28 17.61 6.40
CA LYS A 48 -13.40 18.41 5.53
C LYS A 48 -11.95 18.01 5.78
N GLY A 49 -11.28 17.46 4.76
CA GLY A 49 -9.87 17.07 4.82
C GLY A 49 -9.60 15.58 4.96
N LEU A 50 -10.61 14.71 4.89
CA LEU A 50 -10.40 13.25 4.93
C LEU A 50 -9.53 12.76 3.75
N ASN A 51 -9.70 13.32 2.55
CA ASN A 51 -8.89 13.00 1.38
C ASN A 51 -7.41 13.36 1.62
N ASP A 52 -7.16 14.54 2.20
CA ASP A 52 -5.82 14.96 2.58
C ASP A 52 -5.21 14.04 3.65
N GLY A 53 -6.03 13.57 4.59
CA GLY A 53 -5.62 12.58 5.61
C GLY A 53 -5.22 11.22 5.02
N ILE A 54 -5.96 10.73 4.02
CA ILE A 54 -5.62 9.48 3.31
C ILE A 54 -4.31 9.63 2.54
N LEU A 55 -4.13 10.73 1.81
CA LEU A 55 -2.89 11.02 1.08
C LEU A 55 -1.70 11.19 2.04
N PHE A 56 -1.92 11.82 3.20
CA PHE A 56 -0.89 11.97 4.23
C PHE A 56 -0.44 10.62 4.79
N LEU A 57 -1.38 9.76 5.20
CA LEU A 57 -1.08 8.42 5.70
C LEU A 57 -0.42 7.52 4.65
N LEU A 58 -0.80 7.67 3.38
CA LEU A 58 -0.16 6.97 2.27
C LEU A 58 1.27 7.46 2.01
N ALA A 59 1.55 8.77 2.15
CA ALA A 59 2.86 9.34 1.89
C ALA A 59 3.92 8.94 2.94
N ILE A 60 3.54 8.83 4.21
CA ILE A 60 4.44 8.51 5.34
C ILE A 60 5.33 7.28 5.08
N PRO A 61 4.80 6.09 4.73
CA PRO A 61 5.64 4.89 4.55
C PRO A 61 6.70 5.06 3.46
N TYR A 62 6.39 5.79 2.37
CA TYR A 62 7.35 6.05 1.30
C TYR A 62 8.44 7.03 1.74
N LEU A 63 8.09 8.06 2.51
CA LEU A 63 9.06 9.01 3.06
C LEU A 63 10.01 8.32 4.04
N ILE A 64 9.50 7.46 4.92
CA ILE A 64 10.30 6.68 5.87
C ILE A 64 11.24 5.73 5.10
N ALA A 65 10.72 4.95 4.14
CA ALA A 65 11.52 4.04 3.35
C ALA A 65 12.62 4.76 2.55
N GLY A 66 12.28 5.90 1.93
CA GLY A 66 13.24 6.76 1.23
C GLY A 66 14.31 7.33 2.15
N GLY A 67 13.93 7.79 3.35
CA GLY A 67 14.87 8.29 4.36
C GLY A 67 15.85 7.20 4.84
N ILE A 68 15.34 6.02 5.17
CA ILE A 68 16.18 4.87 5.58
C ILE A 68 17.11 4.47 4.44
N GLY A 69 16.59 4.36 3.21
CA GLY A 69 17.39 4.02 2.03
C GLY A 69 18.51 5.03 1.75
N TYR A 70 18.22 6.33 1.89
CA TYR A 70 19.21 7.39 1.74
C TYR A 70 20.30 7.33 2.82
N LEU A 71 19.92 7.16 4.09
CA LEU A 71 20.88 7.04 5.20
C LEU A 71 21.76 5.79 5.04
N TRP A 72 21.18 4.67 4.62
CA TRP A 72 21.90 3.43 4.34
C TRP A 72 22.91 3.62 3.20
N TYR A 73 22.49 4.24 2.09
CA TYR A 73 23.36 4.53 0.95
C TYR A 73 24.53 5.44 1.34
N LYS A 74 24.25 6.50 2.11
CA LYS A 74 25.28 7.42 2.61
C LYS A 74 26.30 6.69 3.50
N ASN A 75 25.83 5.89 4.46
CA ASN A 75 26.71 5.16 5.38
C ASN A 75 27.57 4.10 4.66
N TYR A 76 26.99 3.41 3.67
CA TYR A 76 27.71 2.43 2.86
C TYR A 76 28.88 3.06 2.08
N ARG A 77 28.67 4.25 1.50
CA ARG A 77 29.73 4.95 0.75
C ARG A 77 30.81 5.52 1.67
N THR A 78 30.45 6.15 2.78
CA THR A 78 31.43 6.65 3.76
C THR A 78 32.32 5.53 4.31
N THR A 79 31.75 4.34 4.55
CA THR A 79 32.52 3.18 5.01
C THR A 79 33.46 2.65 3.92
N ALA A 80 33.05 2.65 2.65
CA ALA A 80 33.91 2.28 1.53
C ALA A 80 35.11 3.25 1.36
N ASP A 81 34.86 4.56 1.48
CA ASP A 81 35.90 5.60 1.39
C ASP A 81 36.88 5.55 2.59
N THR A 82 36.37 5.28 3.80
CA THR A 82 37.19 5.07 5.02
C THR A 82 38.05 3.82 4.90
N LYS A 83 37.49 2.70 4.44
CA LYS A 83 38.22 1.44 4.26
C LYS A 83 39.33 1.56 3.22
N LYS A 84 39.14 2.36 2.18
CA LYS A 84 40.16 2.65 1.17
C LYS A 84 41.34 3.45 1.76
N THR A 85 41.05 4.43 2.61
CA THR A 85 42.06 5.28 3.24
C THR A 85 42.89 4.51 4.29
N THR A 86 42.26 3.70 5.14
CA THR A 86 42.97 2.85 6.12
C THR A 86 43.83 1.76 5.48
N LYS A 87 43.51 1.32 4.25
CA LYS A 87 44.34 0.33 3.52
C LYS A 87 45.55 0.97 2.83
N LEU A 88 45.57 2.30 2.69
CA LEU A 88 46.63 3.07 2.05
C LEU A 88 47.64 3.66 3.06
N LEU A 89 47.36 3.54 4.36
CA LEU A 89 48.25 3.84 5.47
C LEU A 89 48.79 2.54 6.07
#